data_AF-A0A7I0JS62-F1
#
_entry.id   AF-A0A7I0JS62-F1
#
_cell.length_a   1.000
_cell.length_b   1.000
_cell.length_c   1.000
_cell.angle_alpha   90.00
_cell.angle_beta   90.00
_cell.angle_gamma   90.00
#
_symmetry.space_group_name_H-M   'P 1'
#
loop_
_entity.id
_entity.type
_entity.pdbx_description
1 polymer ?
#
loop_
_entity_poly.entity_id
_entity_poly.type
_entity_poly.pdbx_seq_one_letter_code
_entity_poly.pdbx_strand_id
1 'polypeptide(L)' 'KIKEATGRKGKPLFMPLRLALTGRSSGPELADLLPLMGREGTLARRP' A
#
# COMPACT_ATOMS: atom_id res chain seq x y z
N LYS A 1 -2.72 10.69 -12.16
CA LYS A 1 -3.32 9.42 -12.64
C LYS A 1 -4.18 8.68 -11.59
N ILE A 2 -3.68 8.01 -10.54
CA ILE A 2 -4.57 7.32 -9.54
C ILE A 2 -5.39 8.29 -8.69
N LYS A 3 -4.75 9.37 -8.22
CA LYS A 3 -5.42 10.41 -7.42
C LYS A 3 -6.58 11.07 -8.18
N GLU A 4 -6.40 11.30 -9.48
CA GLU A 4 -7.46 11.85 -10.35
C GLU A 4 -8.60 10.86 -10.55
N ALA A 5 -8.28 9.60 -10.86
CA ALA A 5 -9.27 8.57 -11.14
C ALA A 5 -10.11 8.18 -9.90
N THR A 6 -9.53 8.26 -8.71
CA THR A 6 -10.18 7.80 -7.47
C THR A 6 -10.61 8.93 -6.54
N GLY A 7 -10.13 10.16 -6.77
CA GLY A 7 -10.26 11.28 -5.83
C GLY A 7 -9.50 11.10 -4.50
N ARG A 8 -8.82 9.97 -4.29
CA ARG A 8 -8.14 9.64 -3.02
C ARG A 8 -6.71 10.16 -3.02
N LYS A 9 -6.27 10.69 -1.87
CA LYS A 9 -4.91 11.18 -1.63
C LYS A 9 -4.49 10.91 -0.19
N GLY A 10 -3.18 10.86 0.07
CA GLY A 10 -2.65 10.70 1.43
C GLY A 10 -3.22 9.48 2.15
N LYS A 11 -3.63 9.67 3.41
CA LYS A 11 -4.12 8.60 4.28
C LYS A 11 -5.28 7.78 3.68
N PRO A 12 -6.35 8.37 3.12
CA PRO A 12 -7.40 7.62 2.41
C PRO A 12 -6.93 6.71 1.27
N LEU A 13 -5.80 7.01 0.62
CA LEU A 13 -5.26 6.17 -0.45
C LEU A 13 -4.31 5.09 0.10
N PHE A 14 -3.42 5.45 1.02
CA PHE A 14 -2.34 4.56 1.44
C PHE A 14 -2.65 3.72 2.69
N MET A 15 -3.56 4.16 3.56
CA MET A 15 -3.93 3.41 4.77
C MET A 15 -4.56 2.06 4.44
N PRO A 16 -5.56 1.96 3.53
CA PRO A 16 -6.13 0.67 3.17
C PRO A 16 -5.11 -0.26 2.53
N LEU A 17 -4.22 0.29 1.69
CA LEU A 17 -3.15 -0.48 1.05
C LEU A 17 -2.15 -1.01 2.07
N ARG A 18 -1.76 -0.21 3.07
CA ARG A 18 -0.89 -0.66 4.17
C ARG A 18 -1.51 -1.83 4.93
N LEU A 19 -2.79 -1.73 5.27
CA LEU A 19 -3.49 -2.80 5.98
C LEU A 19 -3.53 -4.08 5.15
N ALA A 20 -3.86 -3.98 3.86
CA ALA A 20 -3.88 -5.13 2.95
C ALA A 20 -2.50 -5.80 2.80
N LEU A 21 -1.42 -5.02 2.74
CA LEU A 21 -0.08 -5.55 2.50
C LEU A 21 0.65 -6.00 3.76
N THR A 22 0.37 -5.37 4.91
CA THR A 22 1.18 -5.56 6.13
C THR A 22 0.36 -6.02 7.34
N GLY A 23 -0.96 -5.89 7.31
CA GLY A 23 -1.82 -6.14 8.47
C GLY A 23 -1.67 -5.12 9.61
N ARG A 24 -0.88 -4.04 9.41
CA ARG A 24 -0.56 -3.05 10.45
C ARG A 24 -1.09 -1.68 10.09
N SER A 25 -1.61 -0.95 11.07
CA SER A 25 -2.11 0.42 10.89
C SER A 25 -1.00 1.49 10.96
N SER A 26 0.20 1.12 11.40
CA SER A 26 1.38 1.99 11.53
C SER A 26 2.67 1.26 11.16
N GLY A 27 3.77 2.01 11.00
CA GLY A 27 5.10 1.47 10.70
C GLY A 27 5.89 2.33 9.71
N PRO A 28 6.99 1.78 9.16
CA PRO A 28 7.82 2.45 8.16
C PRO A 28 7.03 2.86 6.92
N GLU A 29 7.51 3.84 6.16
CA GLU A 29 6.85 4.32 4.95
C GLU A 29 6.63 3.21 3.93
N LEU A 30 5.47 3.21 3.27
CA LEU A 30 5.11 2.14 2.34
C LEU A 30 6.05 2.12 1.13
N ALA A 31 6.57 3.30 0.74
CA ALA A 31 7.56 3.43 -0.32
C ALA A 31 8.86 2.67 -0.04
N ASP A 32 9.26 2.58 1.23
CA ASP A 32 10.48 1.86 1.64
C ASP A 32 10.23 0.35 1.77
N LEU A 33 9.00 -0.04 2.14
CA LEU A 33 8.62 -1.44 2.31
C LEU A 33 8.43 -2.18 0.98
N LEU A 34 7.83 -1.52 -0.02
CA LEU A 34 7.49 -2.18 -1.29
C LEU A 34 8.70 -2.76 -2.04
N PRO A 35 9.87 -2.10 -2.13
CA PRO A 35 11.08 -2.68 -2.70
C PRO A 35 11.54 -3.95 -1.99
N LEU A 36 11.43 -4.00 -0.66
CA LEU A 36 11.84 -5.15 0.16
C LEU A 36 10.88 -6.34 -0.01
N MET A 37 9.59 -6.08 -0.20
CA MET A 37 8.60 -7.12 -0.48
C MET A 37 8.68 -7.65 -1.91
N GLY A 38 9.13 -6.82 -2.85
CA GLY A 38 9.10 -7.12 -4.26
C GLY A 38 7.69 -7.26 -4.85
N ARG A 39 7.64 -7.45 -6.17
CA ARG A 39 6.39 -7.60 -6.91
C ARG A 39 5.64 -8.88 -6.50
N GLU A 40 6.35 -10.00 -6.40
CA GLU A 40 5.75 -11.31 -6.08
C GLU A 40 5.16 -11.31 -4.67
N GLY A 41 5.90 -10.80 -3.68
CA GLY A 41 5.40 -10.67 -2.31
C GLY A 41 4.17 -9.77 -2.21
N THR A 42 4.11 -8.70 -3.01
CA THR A 42 2.93 -7.84 -3.10
C THR A 42 1.74 -8.58 -3.70
N LEU A 43 1.94 -9.32 -4.79
CA LEU A 43 0.88 -10.05 -5.48
C LEU A 43 0.33 -11.22 -4.67
N ALA A 44 1.17 -11.89 -3.89
CA ALA A 44 0.77 -12.98 -3.00
C ALA A 44 -0.26 -12.57 -1.93
N ARG A 45 -0.47 -11.26 -1.72
CA ARG A 45 -1.41 -10.69 -0.75
C ARG A 45 -2.68 -10.11 -1.39
N ARG A 46 -2.81 -10.25 -2.72
CA ARG A 46 -4.05 -9.90 -3.41
C ARG A 46 -5.16 -10.86 -2.94
N PRO A 47 -6.36 -10.35 -2.61
CA PRO A 47 -7.50 -11.20 -2.30
C PRO A 47 -7.91 -12.07 -3.49
#